data_AF-A0A1M7M0Q5-F1
#
_entry.id   AF-A0A1M7M0Q5-F1
#
_cell.length_a   1.000
_cell.length_b   1.000
_cell.length_c   1.000
_cell.angle_alpha   90.00
_cell.angle_beta   90.00
_cell.angle_gamma   90.00
#
_symmetry.space_group_name_H-M   'P 1'
#
loop_
_entity.id
_entity.type
_entity.pdbx_description
1 polymer ?
#
loop_
_entity_poly.entity_id
_entity_poly.type
_entity_poly.pdbx_seq_one_letter_code
_entity_poly.pdbx_strand_id
1 'polypeptide(L)'
;MKLITTILFLIFNLTLFAQSNQFAGEYQRTLEDTQNKHLIEYKLTLNQDGTFLFHSYSKINGGVPPEVNKYGKGKWTAKDNLITFSSNKQEDFDAKYTLDFNKSTARFVTKNPRDKSDKIVKTRLTFLESGIFWMERIDIFKI
;
A
#
# COMPACT_ATOMS: atom_id res chain seq x y z
N MET A 1 -21.00 -11.03 -36.77
CA MET A 1 -21.29 -11.39 -35.36
C MET A 1 -20.02 -11.68 -34.56
N LYS A 2 -19.11 -12.56 -35.02
CA LYS A 2 -17.87 -12.90 -34.29
C LYS A 2 -16.97 -11.70 -33.94
N LEU A 3 -16.78 -10.74 -34.86
CA LEU A 3 -15.93 -9.57 -34.63
C LEU A 3 -16.48 -8.65 -33.52
N ILE A 4 -17.79 -8.43 -33.51
CA ILE A 4 -18.47 -7.54 -32.56
C ILE A 4 -18.41 -8.13 -31.15
N THR A 5 -18.60 -9.45 -31.02
CA THR A 5 -18.43 -10.14 -29.73
C THR A 5 -17.00 -10.06 -29.23
N THR A 6 -15.98 -10.21 -30.10
CA THR A 6 -14.57 -10.09 -29.68
C THR A 6 -14.22 -8.66 -29.24
N ILE A 7 -14.73 -7.65 -29.93
CA ILE A 7 -14.52 -6.24 -29.57
C ILE A 7 -15.19 -5.91 -28.23
N LEU A 8 -16.40 -6.41 -27.98
CA LEU A 8 -17.11 -6.19 -26.72
C LEU A 8 -16.35 -6.83 -25.53
N PHE A 9 -15.81 -8.04 -25.71
CA PHE A 9 -14.95 -8.68 -24.71
C PHE A 9 -13.66 -7.89 -24.47
N LEU A 10 -13.06 -7.31 -25.51
CA LEU A 10 -11.84 -6.51 -25.37
C LEU A 10 -12.09 -5.22 -24.57
N ILE A 11 -13.20 -4.52 -24.86
CA ILE A 11 -13.57 -3.26 -24.18
C ILE A 11 -13.86 -3.51 -22.68
N PHE A 12 -14.49 -4.64 -22.34
CA PHE A 12 -14.82 -4.97 -20.95
C PHE A 12 -13.57 -5.24 -20.08
N ASN A 13 -12.50 -5.76 -20.68
CA ASN A 13 -11.23 -5.96 -19.97
C ASN A 13 -10.49 -4.62 -19.75
N LEU A 14 -10.58 -3.67 -20.69
CA LEU A 14 -9.89 -2.38 -20.61
C LEU A 14 -10.43 -1.46 -19.52
N THR A 15 -11.73 -1.51 -19.21
CA THR A 15 -12.33 -0.66 -18.17
C THR A 15 -11.93 -1.06 -16.75
N LEU A 16 -11.59 -2.33 -16.52
CA LEU A 16 -11.10 -2.82 -15.22
C LEU A 16 -9.72 -2.25 -14.87
N PHE A 17 -8.85 -2.04 -15.87
CA PHE A 17 -7.52 -1.44 -15.66
C PHE A 17 -7.55 0.07 -15.40
N ALA A 18 -8.62 0.77 -15.79
CA ALA A 18 -8.70 2.23 -15.61
C ALA A 18 -8.90 2.64 -14.13
N GLN A 19 -9.49 1.78 -13.30
CA GLN A 19 -9.76 2.08 -11.89
C GLN A 19 -8.53 1.95 -10.97
N SER A 20 -7.51 1.17 -11.36
CA SER A 20 -6.30 0.95 -10.53
C SER A 20 -5.34 2.15 -10.51
N ASN A 21 -5.45 3.04 -11.50
CA ASN A 21 -4.49 4.15 -11.69
C ASN A 21 -4.43 5.15 -10.53
N GLN A 22 -5.55 5.43 -9.85
CA GLN A 22 -5.53 6.43 -8.77
C GLN A 22 -4.83 5.94 -7.50
N PHE A 23 -4.89 4.63 -7.23
CA PHE A 23 -4.32 4.01 -6.05
C PHE A 23 -2.85 3.62 -6.25
N ALA A 24 -2.47 3.22 -7.46
CA ALA A 24 -1.10 2.87 -7.78
C ALA A 24 -0.13 4.03 -7.49
N GLY A 25 1.10 3.69 -7.10
CA GLY A 25 2.16 4.63 -6.78
C GLY A 25 2.93 4.27 -5.51
N GLU A 26 3.85 5.15 -5.15
CA GLU A 26 4.71 5.00 -3.98
C GLU A 26 4.15 5.78 -2.80
N TYR A 27 4.23 5.16 -1.63
CA TYR A 27 3.79 5.69 -0.36
C TYR A 27 4.89 5.56 0.67
N GLN A 28 5.04 6.57 1.50
CA GLN A 28 6.05 6.57 2.55
C GLN A 28 5.57 7.20 3.85
N ARG A 29 6.21 6.79 4.94
CA ARG A 29 6.17 7.49 6.23
C ARG A 29 7.47 7.30 6.96
N THR A 30 7.95 8.40 7.52
CA THR A 30 9.08 8.42 8.44
C THR A 30 8.56 8.83 9.82
N LEU A 31 8.95 8.06 10.84
CA LEU A 31 8.73 8.33 12.25
C LEU A 31 10.11 8.48 12.88
N GLU A 32 10.42 9.66 13.39
CA GLU A 32 11.70 9.97 14.01
C GLU A 32 11.46 10.71 15.34
N ASP A 33 12.25 10.39 16.36
CA ASP A 33 12.24 11.14 17.62
C ASP A 33 13.06 12.42 17.54
N THR A 34 12.83 13.38 18.43
CA THR A 34 13.51 14.70 18.40
C THR A 34 15.04 14.62 18.54
N GLN A 35 15.58 13.49 19.00
CA GLN A 35 17.02 13.26 19.19
C GLN A 35 17.61 12.30 18.15
N ASN A 36 16.86 11.90 17.13
CA ASN A 36 17.25 10.98 16.07
C ASN A 36 17.83 9.65 16.58
N LYS A 37 17.37 9.20 17.75
CA LYS A 37 17.75 7.92 18.34
C LYS A 37 16.90 6.79 17.81
N HIS A 38 15.65 7.06 17.44
CA HIS A 38 14.66 6.08 17.02
C HIS A 38 14.06 6.52 15.69
N LEU A 39 14.40 5.79 14.62
CA LEU A 39 13.91 6.02 13.27
C LEU A 39 13.12 4.79 12.81
N ILE A 40 11.94 5.01 12.24
CA ILE A 40 11.16 3.98 11.54
C ILE A 40 10.71 4.56 10.21
N GLU A 41 11.01 3.85 9.13
CA GLU A 41 10.56 4.18 7.79
C GLU A 41 9.67 3.05 7.25
N TYR A 42 8.57 3.46 6.63
CA TYR A 42 7.70 2.59 5.87
C TYR A 42 7.72 3.05 4.42
N LYS A 43 7.91 2.10 3.51
CA LYS A 43 7.78 2.29 2.06
C LYS A 43 6.83 1.24 1.53
N LEU A 44 5.81 1.66 0.79
CA LEU A 44 4.85 0.79 0.13
C LEU A 44 4.70 1.23 -1.33
N THR A 45 4.88 0.30 -2.25
CA THR A 45 4.60 0.50 -3.67
C THR A 45 3.37 -0.31 -4.03
N LEU A 46 2.34 0.36 -4.57
CA LEU A 46 1.19 -0.29 -5.20
C LEU A 46 1.38 -0.27 -6.72
N ASN A 47 1.64 -1.43 -7.32
CA ASN A 47 1.83 -1.55 -8.76
C ASN A 47 0.48 -1.60 -9.48
N GLN A 48 0.42 -1.09 -10.71
CA GLN A 48 -0.81 -1.04 -11.53
C GLN A 48 -1.38 -2.43 -11.87
N ASP A 49 -0.53 -3.46 -11.86
CA ASP A 49 -0.90 -4.86 -12.11
C ASP A 49 -1.57 -5.55 -10.90
N GLY A 50 -1.80 -4.81 -9.80
CA GLY A 50 -2.41 -5.34 -8.59
C GLY A 50 -1.42 -6.02 -7.65
N THR A 51 -0.10 -5.90 -7.87
CA THR A 51 0.92 -6.35 -6.92
C THR A 51 1.40 -5.22 -6.01
N PHE A 52 1.95 -5.55 -4.84
CA PHE A 52 2.57 -4.57 -3.95
C PHE A 52 3.93 -5.04 -3.41
N LEU A 53 4.75 -4.06 -3.04
CA LEU A 53 5.99 -4.26 -2.30
C LEU A 53 6.00 -3.37 -1.06
N PHE A 54 6.37 -3.94 0.08
CA PHE A 54 6.47 -3.22 1.34
C PHE A 54 7.85 -3.43 1.97
N HIS A 55 8.41 -2.34 2.50
CA HIS A 55 9.64 -2.33 3.28
C HIS A 55 9.43 -1.50 4.54
N SER A 56 9.70 -2.11 5.68
CA SER A 56 9.88 -1.42 6.95
C SER A 56 11.36 -1.47 7.33
N TYR A 57 11.94 -0.29 7.51
CA TYR A 57 13.25 -0.11 8.12
C TYR A 57 13.05 0.49 9.51
N SER A 58 13.78 -0.01 10.50
CA SER A 58 13.83 0.61 11.82
C SER A 58 15.25 0.62 12.35
N LYS A 59 15.65 1.76 12.90
CA LYS A 59 16.94 1.96 13.58
C LYS A 59 16.69 2.50 14.98
N ILE A 60 17.23 1.81 15.98
CA ILE A 60 17.11 2.16 17.39
C ILE A 60 18.52 2.20 17.98
N ASN A 61 18.96 3.37 18.43
CA ASN A 61 20.25 3.53 19.08
C ASN A 61 20.27 2.73 20.39
N GLY A 62 21.24 1.82 20.53
CA GLY A 62 21.32 0.90 21.68
C GLY A 62 20.37 -0.30 21.58
N GLY A 63 19.61 -0.44 20.49
CA GLY A 63 18.84 -1.65 20.21
C GLY A 63 19.73 -2.83 19.84
N VAL A 64 19.25 -4.06 20.09
CA VAL A 64 19.90 -5.30 19.68
C VAL A 64 18.88 -6.16 18.93
N PRO A 65 18.95 -6.26 17.59
CA PRO A 65 19.88 -5.54 16.71
C PRO A 65 19.56 -4.04 16.62
N PRO A 66 20.56 -3.19 16.30
CA PRO A 66 20.35 -1.74 16.20
C PRO A 66 19.54 -1.36 14.95
N GLU A 67 19.59 -2.18 13.91
CA GLU A 67 18.86 -1.98 12.66
C GLU A 67 18.09 -3.25 12.28
N VAL A 68 16.84 -3.08 11.87
CA VAL A 68 15.96 -4.17 11.43
C VAL A 68 15.33 -3.80 10.11
N ASN A 69 15.32 -4.75 9.19
CA ASN A 69 14.61 -4.67 7.93
C ASN A 69 13.54 -5.76 7.87
N LYS A 70 12.32 -5.39 7.50
CA LYS A 70 11.21 -6.32 7.28
C LYS A 70 10.56 -6.04 5.94
N TYR A 71 10.27 -7.09 5.18
CA TYR A 71 9.72 -6.96 3.83
C TYR A 71 8.45 -7.77 3.68
N GLY A 72 7.51 -7.25 2.89
CA GLY A 72 6.31 -7.96 2.47
C GLY A 72 6.06 -7.72 0.99
N LYS A 73 5.44 -8.70 0.33
CA LYS A 73 4.94 -8.58 -1.04
C LYS A 73 3.63 -9.33 -1.17
N GLY A 74 2.92 -9.09 -2.25
CA GLY A 74 1.69 -9.80 -2.57
C GLY A 74 0.81 -9.02 -3.51
N LYS A 75 -0.51 -9.20 -3.37
CA LYS A 75 -1.51 -8.57 -4.21
C LYS A 75 -2.38 -7.60 -3.41
N TRP A 76 -2.90 -6.60 -4.11
CA TRP A 76 -3.88 -5.67 -3.60
C TRP A 76 -5.06 -5.55 -4.56
N THR A 77 -6.23 -5.31 -4.00
CA THR A 77 -7.44 -4.96 -4.75
C THR A 77 -8.06 -3.72 -4.12
N ALA A 78 -8.85 -2.99 -4.89
CA ALA A 78 -9.57 -1.82 -4.40
C ALA A 78 -11.07 -1.95 -4.70
N LYS A 79 -11.88 -1.57 -3.71
CA LYS A 79 -13.31 -1.35 -3.86
C LYS A 79 -13.64 0.00 -3.23
N ASP A 80 -14.24 0.89 -4.01
CA ASP A 80 -14.45 2.29 -3.63
C ASP A 80 -13.14 2.97 -3.21
N ASN A 81 -12.97 3.30 -1.93
CA ASN A 81 -11.72 3.84 -1.37
C ASN A 81 -11.02 2.86 -0.42
N LEU A 82 -11.44 1.60 -0.37
CA LEU A 82 -10.87 0.58 0.49
C LEU A 82 -9.93 -0.33 -0.31
N ILE A 83 -8.66 -0.34 0.06
CA ILE A 83 -7.63 -1.23 -0.45
C ILE A 83 -7.55 -2.45 0.46
N THR A 84 -7.60 -3.65 -0.11
CA THR A 84 -7.44 -4.92 0.61
C THR A 84 -6.16 -5.59 0.14
N PHE A 85 -5.34 -6.02 1.09
CA PHE A 85 -4.08 -6.72 0.83
C PHE A 85 -4.22 -8.22 1.04
N SER A 86 -3.46 -8.99 0.27
CA SER A 86 -3.36 -10.44 0.39
C SER A 86 -1.93 -10.89 0.09
N SER A 87 -1.44 -11.85 0.86
CA SER A 87 -0.13 -12.48 0.63
C SER A 87 -0.30 -14.00 0.58
N ASN A 88 0.16 -14.62 -0.51
CA ASN A 88 0.20 -16.05 -0.70
C ASN A 88 1.50 -16.61 -0.09
N LYS A 89 1.39 -17.49 0.91
CA LYS A 89 2.55 -18.07 1.60
C LYS A 89 3.50 -18.88 0.71
N GLN A 90 3.05 -19.38 -0.44
CA GLN A 90 3.89 -20.16 -1.35
C GLN A 90 4.60 -19.29 -2.39
N GLU A 91 3.99 -18.17 -2.80
CA GLU A 91 4.49 -17.33 -3.92
C GLU A 91 5.15 -16.05 -3.40
N ASP A 92 4.60 -15.47 -2.33
CA ASP A 92 4.98 -14.16 -1.83
C ASP A 92 6.00 -14.21 -0.68
N PHE A 93 6.31 -15.39 -0.16
CA PHE A 93 7.24 -15.55 0.96
C PHE A 93 8.53 -16.20 0.51
N ASP A 94 9.64 -15.64 0.98
CA ASP A 94 10.98 -16.19 0.80
C ASP A 94 11.89 -15.74 1.96
N ALA A 95 13.20 -15.96 1.85
CA ALA A 95 14.15 -15.56 2.89
C ALA A 95 14.14 -14.06 3.20
N LYS A 96 13.72 -13.21 2.24
CA LYS A 96 13.66 -11.76 2.37
C LYS A 96 12.24 -11.29 2.74
N TYR A 97 11.23 -11.76 2.00
CA TYR A 97 9.83 -11.34 2.17
C TYR A 97 9.12 -12.26 3.14
N THR A 98 8.82 -11.74 4.34
CA THR A 98 8.33 -12.55 5.48
C THR A 98 7.08 -11.99 6.14
N LEU A 99 6.68 -10.76 5.80
CA LEU A 99 5.51 -10.10 6.39
C LEU A 99 4.22 -10.60 5.74
N ASP A 100 3.29 -11.05 6.59
CA ASP A 100 1.96 -11.48 6.19
C ASP A 100 0.97 -10.31 6.21
N PHE A 101 0.59 -9.82 5.04
CA PHE A 101 -0.39 -8.75 4.90
C PHE A 101 -1.85 -9.25 4.86
N ASN A 102 -2.10 -10.56 5.00
CA ASN A 102 -3.47 -11.06 5.10
C ASN A 102 -4.21 -10.38 6.26
N LYS A 103 -5.52 -10.14 6.08
CA LYS A 103 -6.35 -9.36 7.01
C LYS A 103 -5.90 -7.90 7.16
N SER A 104 -5.22 -7.34 6.16
CA SER A 104 -4.88 -5.92 6.13
C SER A 104 -5.75 -5.17 5.14
N THR A 105 -6.28 -4.04 5.58
CA THR A 105 -7.05 -3.10 4.76
C THR A 105 -6.60 -1.67 5.01
N ALA A 106 -6.60 -0.85 3.97
CA ALA A 106 -6.27 0.57 4.06
C ALA A 106 -7.27 1.43 3.30
N ARG A 107 -7.65 2.57 3.89
CA ARG A 107 -8.49 3.56 3.23
C ARG A 107 -7.63 4.55 2.46
N PHE A 108 -7.91 4.72 1.18
CA PHE A 108 -7.38 5.79 0.36
C PHE A 108 -8.08 7.10 0.69
N VAL A 109 -7.29 8.09 1.10
CA VAL A 109 -7.75 9.43 1.47
C VAL A 109 -7.09 10.43 0.54
N THR A 110 -7.91 11.15 -0.21
CA THR A 110 -7.50 12.26 -1.06
C THR A 110 -8.51 13.40 -0.92
N LYS A 111 -8.17 14.59 -1.43
CA LYS A 111 -9.11 15.71 -1.46
C LYS A 111 -10.35 15.31 -2.27
N ASN A 112 -11.54 15.56 -1.72
CA ASN A 112 -12.77 15.32 -2.47
C ASN A 112 -12.80 16.27 -3.68
N PRO A 113 -13.02 15.79 -4.91
CA PRO A 113 -13.10 16.67 -6.09
C PRO A 113 -14.17 17.77 -5.97
N ARG A 114 -15.17 17.59 -5.11
CA ARG A 114 -16.22 18.58 -4.83
C ARG A 114 -15.86 19.60 -3.74
N ASP A 115 -14.81 19.34 -2.97
CA ASP A 115 -14.33 20.25 -1.92
C ASP A 115 -13.51 21.38 -2.57
N LYS A 116 -14.09 22.58 -2.58
CA LYS A 116 -13.50 23.81 -3.14
C LYS A 116 -12.70 24.62 -2.12
N SER A 117 -12.59 24.17 -0.87
CA SER A 117 -11.82 24.89 0.16
C SER A 117 -10.33 24.90 -0.19
N ASP A 118 -9.59 25.87 0.34
CA ASP A 118 -8.12 25.95 0.16
C ASP A 118 -7.36 24.93 1.03
N LYS A 119 -8.06 24.01 1.69
CA LYS A 119 -7.44 22.98 2.52
C LYS A 119 -6.57 22.07 1.66
N ILE A 120 -5.30 21.95 2.07
CA ILE A 120 -4.35 20.99 1.51
C ILE A 120 -4.61 19.64 2.17
N VAL A 121 -5.12 18.68 1.41
CA VAL A 121 -5.28 17.29 1.84
C VAL A 121 -4.19 16.46 1.17
N LYS A 122 -3.21 16.01 1.95
CA LYS A 122 -2.17 15.10 1.45
C LYS A 122 -2.79 13.74 1.17
N THR A 123 -2.57 13.23 -0.04
CA THR A 123 -3.01 11.88 -0.42
C THR A 123 -2.30 10.86 0.45
N ARG A 124 -3.05 9.93 1.04
CA ARG A 124 -2.52 8.91 1.96
C ARG A 124 -3.33 7.63 1.94
N LEU A 125 -2.72 6.57 2.45
CA LEU A 125 -3.39 5.34 2.86
C LEU A 125 -3.42 5.29 4.38
N THR A 126 -4.60 5.15 4.96
CA THR A 126 -4.79 4.90 6.39
C THR A 126 -5.08 3.42 6.58
N PHE A 127 -4.15 2.64 7.14
CA PHE A 127 -4.39 1.24 7.48
C PHE A 127 -5.47 1.15 8.54
N LEU A 128 -6.64 0.61 8.20
CA LEU A 128 -7.76 0.46 9.15
C LEU A 128 -7.57 -0.78 10.00
N GLU A 129 -7.17 -1.88 9.36
CA GLU A 129 -6.89 -3.16 9.97
C GLU A 129 -5.58 -3.68 9.39
N SER A 130 -4.81 -4.43 10.18
CA SER A 130 -3.64 -5.14 9.66
C SER A 130 -3.35 -6.42 10.42
N GLY A 131 -2.97 -7.47 9.67
CA GLY A 131 -2.34 -8.66 10.24
C GLY A 131 -0.96 -8.37 10.87
N ILE A 132 -0.40 -7.19 10.57
CA ILE A 132 0.87 -6.70 11.11
C ILE A 132 0.54 -5.67 12.19
N PHE A 133 0.73 -6.03 13.46
CA PHE A 133 0.22 -5.26 14.60
C PHE A 133 0.65 -3.79 14.61
N TRP A 134 1.87 -3.47 14.15
CA TRP A 134 2.38 -2.09 14.16
C TRP A 134 1.90 -1.23 12.97
N MET A 135 1.22 -1.83 12.00
CA MET A 135 0.68 -1.13 10.84
C MET A 135 -0.77 -0.68 11.05
N GLU A 136 -1.49 -1.25 12.03
CA GLU A 136 -2.86 -0.84 12.32
C GLU A 136 -2.90 0.67 12.65
N ARG A 137 -3.81 1.40 11.99
CA ARG A 137 -4.04 2.85 12.17
C ARG A 137 -2.89 3.76 11.74
N ILE A 138 -1.89 3.23 11.03
CA ILE A 138 -0.82 4.05 10.46
C ILE A 138 -1.30 4.70 9.16
N ASP A 139 -1.05 6.00 9.03
CA ASP A 139 -1.13 6.69 7.74
C ASP A 139 0.21 6.56 7.01
N ILE A 140 0.21 6.26 5.71
CA ILE A 140 1.38 6.44 4.84
C ILE A 140 1.01 7.36 3.67
N PHE A 141 1.90 8.27 3.30
CA PHE A 141 1.59 9.38 2.40
C PHE A 141 2.11 9.09 1.00
N LYS A 142 1.31 9.42 -0.02
CA LYS A 142 1.73 9.30 -1.41
C LYS A 142 2.87 10.28 -1.69
N ILE A 143 3.89 9.84 -2.42
CA ILE A 143 5.03 10.65 -2.88
C ILE A 143 4.63 11.48 -4.10
#